data_AF-A0A832U0L7-F1
#
_entry.id   AF-A0A832U0L7-F1
#
_cell.length_a   1.000
_cell.length_b   1.000
_cell.length_c   1.000
_cell.angle_alpha   90.00
_cell.angle_beta   90.00
_cell.angle_gamma   90.00
#
_symmetry.space_group_name_H-M   'P 1'
#
loop_
_entity.id
_entity.type
_entity.pdbx_description
1 polymer ?
#
loop_
_entity_poly.entity_id
_entity_poly.type
_entity_poly.pdbx_seq_one_letter_code
_entity_poly.pdbx_strand_id
1 'polypeptide(L)'
;YPISLYSAILNRVKVDGSINFVRAGFIKAYLLRLSRAGLSNLKKGLITMSLNEENSNVPYRLGRLFAALEKAQNDANREMKSTINSKYFSSASSTPAVVFPVLLKLAQHHIARSEWGFKSNQLIEQILAGVDEFPTYLNLEDQGMFMLGYYHQRKAFFTKKEVPSNEKVSP
;
A
#
# COMPACT_ATOMS: atom_id res chain seq x y z
N TYR A 1 14.13 19.82 0.62
CA TYR A 1 13.35 19.22 -0.47
C TYR A 1 12.13 20.09 -0.69
N PRO A 2 11.94 20.64 -1.89
CA PRO A 2 10.79 21.50 -2.20
C PRO A 2 9.48 20.72 -2.12
N ILE A 3 8.41 21.35 -1.61
CA ILE A 3 7.06 20.78 -1.59
C ILE A 3 6.53 20.52 -3.02
N SER A 4 6.89 21.36 -3.98
CA SER A 4 6.52 21.21 -5.39
C SER A 4 7.03 19.90 -5.99
N LEU A 5 8.29 19.52 -5.70
CA LEU A 5 8.86 18.25 -6.16
C LEU A 5 8.16 17.05 -5.52
N TYR A 6 7.83 17.14 -4.23
CA TYR A 6 7.07 16.10 -3.54
C TYR A 6 5.68 15.90 -4.16
N SER A 7 4.92 16.98 -4.35
CA SER A 7 3.61 16.94 -5.01
C SER A 7 3.69 16.39 -6.44
N ALA A 8 4.72 16.77 -7.21
CA ALA A 8 4.94 16.23 -8.55
C ALA A 8 5.19 14.72 -8.54
N ILE A 9 5.98 14.21 -7.59
CA ILE A 9 6.23 12.77 -7.43
C ILE A 9 4.96 12.03 -7.05
N LEU A 10 4.19 12.53 -6.08
CA LEU A 10 2.91 11.92 -5.69
C LEU A 10 1.94 11.86 -6.88
N ASN A 11 1.78 12.96 -7.61
CA ASN A 11 0.93 13.00 -8.80
C ASN A 11 1.39 12.00 -9.87
N ARG A 12 2.70 11.87 -10.08
CA ARG A 12 3.23 10.89 -11.03
C ARG A 12 2.96 9.45 -10.59
N VAL A 13 3.06 9.14 -9.29
CA VAL A 13 2.69 7.82 -8.76
C VAL A 13 1.20 7.54 -8.96
N LYS A 14 0.32 8.54 -8.76
CA LYS A 14 -1.13 8.40 -9.00
C LYS A 14 -1.45 8.09 -10.46
N VAL A 15 -0.76 8.76 -11.39
CA VAL A 15 -0.94 8.54 -12.83
C VAL A 15 -0.39 7.17 -13.26
N ASP A 16 0.79 6.81 -12.77
CA ASP A 16 1.44 5.55 -13.15
C ASP A 16 0.84 4.32 -12.45
N GLY A 17 0.04 4.50 -11.39
CA GLY A 17 -0.44 3.40 -10.53
C GLY A 17 0.68 2.59 -9.89
N SER A 18 1.91 3.10 -9.88
CA SER A 18 3.07 2.32 -9.46
C SER A 18 4.15 3.19 -8.84
N ILE A 19 4.81 2.59 -7.86
CA ILE A 19 5.88 3.22 -7.09
C ILE A 19 7.13 2.34 -7.14
N ASN A 20 8.22 2.93 -7.62
CA ASN A 20 9.53 2.32 -7.67
C ASN A 20 10.36 2.71 -6.44
N PHE A 21 11.52 2.06 -6.27
CA PHE A 21 12.40 2.28 -5.12
C PHE A 21 12.84 3.75 -4.98
N VAL A 22 13.16 4.44 -6.08
CA VAL A 22 13.61 5.84 -6.07
C VAL A 22 12.51 6.76 -5.57
N ARG A 23 11.28 6.61 -6.07
CA ARG A 23 10.12 7.41 -5.64
C ARG A 23 9.76 7.13 -4.17
N ALA A 24 9.78 5.86 -3.75
CA ALA A 24 9.58 5.49 -2.36
C ALA A 24 10.64 6.11 -1.44
N GLY A 25 11.92 6.03 -1.82
CA GLY A 25 13.03 6.64 -1.10
C GLY A 25 12.87 8.16 -0.98
N PHE A 26 12.45 8.84 -2.05
CA PHE A 26 12.20 10.27 -2.02
C PHE A 26 11.04 10.65 -1.09
N ILE A 27 9.87 9.99 -1.23
CA ILE A 27 8.69 10.23 -0.39
C ILE A 27 9.08 10.07 1.08
N LYS A 28 9.79 8.99 1.39
CA LYS A 28 10.30 8.73 2.73
C LYS A 28 11.22 9.86 3.24
N ALA A 29 12.22 10.26 2.45
CA ALA A 29 13.17 11.28 2.84
C ALA A 29 12.47 12.62 3.11
N TYR A 30 11.46 12.95 2.31
CA TYR A 30 10.63 14.13 2.50
C TYR A 30 9.86 14.09 3.83
N LEU A 31 9.12 13.01 4.10
CA LEU A 31 8.34 12.85 5.33
C LEU A 31 9.24 12.85 6.58
N LEU A 32 10.40 12.18 6.52
CA LEU A 32 11.38 12.21 7.62
C LEU A 32 11.90 13.62 7.90
N ARG A 33 12.10 14.44 6.87
CA ARG A 33 12.55 15.83 7.03
C ARG A 33 11.48 16.68 7.70
N LEU A 34 10.21 16.55 7.29
CA LEU A 34 9.10 17.28 7.91
C LEU A 34 8.93 16.91 9.38
N SER A 35 8.95 15.60 9.69
CA SER A 35 8.89 15.09 11.06
C SER A 35 10.02 15.65 11.94
N ARG A 36 11.27 15.68 11.43
CA ARG A 36 12.42 16.25 12.16
C ARG A 36 12.33 17.76 12.37
N ALA A 37 11.70 18.47 11.44
CA ALA A 37 11.52 19.91 11.51
C ALA A 37 10.32 20.32 12.40
N GLY A 38 9.56 19.37 12.95
CA GLY A 38 8.36 19.66 13.75
C GLY A 38 7.20 20.23 12.92
N LEU A 39 7.26 20.10 11.59
CA LEU A 39 6.24 20.64 10.67
C LEU A 39 5.11 19.64 10.37
N SER A 40 5.20 18.44 10.94
CA SER A 40 4.26 17.34 10.74
C SER A 40 4.02 16.62 12.05
N ASN A 41 2.78 16.16 12.26
CA ASN A 41 2.41 15.31 13.40
C ASN A 41 2.88 13.84 13.22
N LEU A 42 3.46 13.51 12.07
CA LEU A 42 4.01 12.17 11.82
C LEU A 42 5.22 11.91 12.72
N LYS A 43 5.08 10.90 13.60
CA LYS A 43 6.18 10.42 14.43
C LYS A 43 7.21 9.71 13.56
N LYS A 44 8.48 10.13 13.67
CA LYS A 44 9.63 9.54 12.94
C LYS A 44 9.68 8.01 12.99
N GLY A 45 9.32 7.40 14.13
CA GLY A 45 9.32 5.94 14.32
C GLY A 45 8.33 5.19 13.41
N LEU A 46 7.30 5.86 12.90
CA LEU A 46 6.32 5.27 11.97
C LEU A 46 6.82 5.25 10.52
N ILE A 47 7.93 5.95 10.21
CA ILE A 47 8.48 6.08 8.86
C ILE A 47 9.61 5.05 8.65
N THR A 48 9.23 3.79 8.42
CA THR A 48 10.15 2.63 8.35
C THR A 48 10.75 2.42 6.97
N MET A 49 11.83 1.62 6.87
CA MET A 49 12.52 1.29 5.60
C MET A 49 11.88 0.12 4.85
N SER A 50 11.13 -0.69 5.59
CA SER A 50 10.50 -1.93 5.14
C SER A 50 9.09 -2.00 5.72
N LEU A 51 8.38 -3.06 5.34
CA LEU A 51 7.06 -3.37 5.88
C LEU A 51 7.12 -3.39 7.41
N ASN A 52 6.34 -2.51 8.03
CA ASN A 52 6.02 -2.53 9.45
C ASN A 52 4.54 -2.89 9.60
N GLU A 53 4.26 -4.11 10.05
CA GLU A 53 2.90 -4.60 10.22
C GLU A 53 2.17 -3.98 11.42
N GLU A 54 2.94 -3.59 12.43
CA GLU A 54 2.47 -2.97 13.68
C GLU A 54 2.26 -1.45 13.56
N ASN A 55 2.47 -0.88 12.37
CA ASN A 55 2.33 0.55 12.17
C ASN A 55 0.86 0.98 12.34
N SER A 56 0.57 1.81 13.34
CA SER A 56 -0.78 2.32 13.63
C SER A 56 -1.21 3.52 12.79
N ASN A 57 -0.35 4.04 11.90
CA ASN A 57 -0.72 5.13 11.00
C ASN A 57 -1.77 4.65 9.97
N VAL A 58 -2.99 5.18 10.07
CA VAL A 58 -4.12 4.80 9.20
C VAL A 58 -3.79 4.93 7.71
N PRO A 59 -3.24 6.06 7.20
CA PRO A 59 -2.87 6.16 5.78
C PRO A 59 -1.92 5.05 5.31
N TYR A 60 -0.89 4.72 6.10
CA TYR A 60 0.03 3.62 5.81
C TYR A 60 -0.69 2.26 5.75
N ARG A 61 -1.59 1.99 6.70
CA ARG A 61 -2.43 0.79 6.70
C ARG A 61 -3.33 0.72 5.47
N LEU A 62 -3.93 1.83 5.06
CA LEU A 62 -4.75 1.89 3.84
C LEU A 62 -3.93 1.62 2.58
N GLY A 63 -2.68 2.07 2.53
CA GLY A 63 -1.73 1.69 1.49
C GLY A 63 -1.48 0.18 1.44
N ARG A 64 -1.25 -0.44 2.61
CA ARG A 64 -1.11 -1.91 2.73
C ARG A 64 -2.38 -2.63 2.29
N LEU A 65 -3.55 -2.13 2.71
CA LEU A 65 -4.84 -2.69 2.34
C LEU A 65 -5.02 -2.67 0.82
N PHE A 66 -4.73 -1.55 0.17
CA PHE A 66 -4.81 -1.44 -1.29
C PHE A 66 -3.95 -2.50 -2.00
N ALA A 67 -2.72 -2.71 -1.53
CA ALA A 67 -1.85 -3.75 -2.07
C ALA A 67 -2.42 -5.16 -1.86
N ALA A 68 -3.03 -5.44 -0.71
CA ALA A 68 -3.66 -6.73 -0.42
C ALA A 68 -4.88 -6.99 -1.33
N LEU A 69 -5.71 -5.97 -1.57
CA LEU A 69 -6.86 -6.08 -2.48
C LEU A 69 -6.40 -6.28 -3.94
N GLU A 70 -5.33 -5.60 -4.35
CA GLU A 70 -4.73 -5.77 -5.69
C GLU A 70 -4.20 -7.20 -5.85
N LYS A 71 -3.55 -7.73 -4.81
CA LYS A 71 -3.07 -9.11 -4.79
C LYS A 71 -4.23 -10.11 -4.89
N ALA A 72 -5.29 -9.94 -4.11
CA ALA A 72 -6.45 -10.82 -4.12
C ALA A 72 -7.11 -10.88 -5.51
N GLN A 73 -7.20 -9.74 -6.19
CA GLN A 73 -7.66 -9.67 -7.56
C GLN A 73 -6.73 -10.43 -8.54
N ASN A 74 -5.42 -10.19 -8.45
CA ASN A 74 -4.43 -10.86 -9.32
C ASN A 74 -4.37 -12.38 -9.10
N ASP A 75 -4.58 -12.84 -7.86
CA ASP A 75 -4.63 -14.28 -7.54
C ASP A 75 -5.90 -14.94 -8.07
N ALA A 76 -7.02 -14.20 -8.17
CA ALA A 76 -8.29 -14.72 -8.67
C ALA A 76 -8.39 -14.71 -10.21
N ASN A 77 -7.75 -13.75 -10.88
CA ASN A 77 -7.72 -13.69 -12.34
C ASN A 77 -6.42 -13.03 -12.85
N ARG A 78 -5.55 -13.83 -13.48
CA ARG A 78 -4.26 -13.37 -14.01
C ARG A 78 -4.37 -12.66 -15.38
N GLU A 79 -5.47 -12.81 -16.11
CA GLU A 79 -5.65 -12.29 -17.48
C GLU A 79 -6.48 -11.01 -17.53
N MET A 80 -6.40 -10.19 -16.48
CA MET A 80 -7.35 -9.13 -16.28
C MET A 80 -7.00 -7.86 -17.09
N LYS A 81 -7.95 -7.39 -17.91
CA LYS A 81 -7.78 -6.21 -18.79
C LYS A 81 -7.69 -4.86 -18.05
N SER A 82 -8.19 -4.77 -16.82
CA SER A 82 -8.17 -3.54 -16.03
C SER A 82 -8.15 -3.86 -14.53
N THR A 83 -7.11 -3.42 -13.84
CA THR A 83 -6.88 -3.68 -12.42
C THR A 83 -7.55 -2.62 -11.54
N ILE A 84 -7.78 -2.94 -10.25
CA ILE A 84 -8.21 -1.93 -9.28
C ILE A 84 -7.19 -0.79 -9.19
N ASN A 85 -5.92 -1.09 -9.46
CA ASN A 85 -4.85 -0.11 -9.43
C ASN A 85 -5.05 0.98 -10.49
N SER A 86 -5.27 0.61 -11.76
CA SER A 86 -5.47 1.59 -12.83
C SER A 86 -6.75 2.43 -12.67
N LYS A 87 -7.76 1.91 -11.96
CA LYS A 87 -9.04 2.60 -11.74
C LYS A 87 -9.10 3.42 -10.45
N TYR A 88 -8.47 2.95 -9.38
CA TYR A 88 -8.77 3.42 -8.04
C TYR A 88 -7.54 3.89 -7.25
N PHE A 89 -6.30 3.74 -7.73
CA PHE A 89 -5.13 4.13 -6.92
C PHE A 89 -5.14 5.63 -6.58
N SER A 90 -5.41 6.48 -7.57
CA SER A 90 -5.46 7.93 -7.39
C SER A 90 -6.56 8.34 -6.40
N SER A 91 -7.76 7.78 -6.53
CA SER A 91 -8.89 8.08 -5.66
C SER A 91 -8.73 7.44 -4.28
N ALA A 92 -8.27 6.19 -4.16
CA ALA A 92 -8.02 5.54 -2.88
C ALA A 92 -6.95 6.27 -2.05
N SER A 93 -5.93 6.85 -2.70
CA SER A 93 -4.92 7.66 -2.01
C SER A 93 -5.42 9.07 -1.67
N SER A 94 -6.53 9.55 -2.23
CA SER A 94 -7.01 10.93 -2.01
C SER A 94 -8.31 11.01 -1.20
N THR A 95 -9.26 10.11 -1.45
CA THR A 95 -10.59 10.01 -0.85
C THR A 95 -10.94 8.58 -0.40
N PRO A 96 -10.24 8.03 0.62
CA PRO A 96 -10.38 6.63 1.04
C PRO A 96 -11.82 6.20 1.37
N ALA A 97 -12.57 7.04 2.09
CA ALA A 97 -13.93 6.72 2.54
C ALA A 97 -14.89 6.36 1.41
N VAL A 98 -14.71 6.95 0.22
CA VAL A 98 -15.57 6.69 -0.94
C VAL A 98 -15.16 5.41 -1.68
N VAL A 99 -13.86 5.09 -1.66
CA VAL A 99 -13.27 4.09 -2.55
C VAL A 99 -13.13 2.72 -1.86
N PHE A 100 -12.68 2.68 -0.62
CA PHE A 100 -12.43 1.42 0.07
C PHE A 100 -13.67 0.54 0.28
N PRO A 101 -14.86 1.07 0.59
CA PRO A 101 -16.08 0.25 0.65
C PRO A 101 -16.37 -0.47 -0.68
N VAL A 102 -16.16 0.21 -1.81
CA VAL A 102 -16.32 -0.36 -3.14
C VAL A 102 -15.27 -1.45 -3.40
N LEU A 103 -14.00 -1.17 -3.09
CA LEU A 103 -12.91 -2.13 -3.30
C LEU A 103 -13.06 -3.38 -2.43
N LEU A 104 -13.48 -3.24 -1.18
CA LEU A 104 -13.73 -4.38 -0.28
C LEU A 104 -14.84 -5.27 -0.81
N LYS A 105 -15.95 -4.68 -1.29
CA LYS A 105 -17.04 -5.44 -1.92
C LYS A 105 -16.56 -6.20 -3.17
N LEU A 106 -15.76 -5.55 -4.02
CA LEU A 106 -15.17 -6.21 -5.20
C LEU A 106 -14.24 -7.36 -4.82
N ALA A 107 -13.42 -7.16 -3.78
CA ALA A 107 -12.47 -8.16 -3.31
C ALA A 107 -13.17 -9.42 -2.77
N GLN A 108 -14.34 -9.31 -2.12
CA GLN A 108 -15.09 -10.49 -1.66
C GLN A 108 -15.38 -11.49 -2.79
N HIS A 109 -15.74 -11.00 -3.98
CA HIS A 109 -15.96 -11.86 -5.15
C HIS A 109 -14.68 -12.53 -5.65
N HIS A 110 -13.54 -11.85 -5.57
CA HIS A 110 -12.24 -12.42 -5.94
C HIS A 110 -11.79 -13.48 -4.92
N ILE A 111 -11.94 -13.17 -3.63
CA ILE A 111 -11.56 -14.04 -2.52
C ILE A 111 -12.34 -15.35 -2.55
N ALA A 112 -13.66 -15.28 -2.77
CA ALA A 112 -14.51 -16.46 -2.85
C ALA A 112 -14.15 -17.43 -3.99
N ARG A 113 -13.44 -16.95 -5.02
CA ARG A 113 -13.05 -17.73 -6.21
C ARG A 113 -11.56 -18.12 -6.21
N SER A 114 -10.80 -17.71 -5.20
CA SER A 114 -9.36 -17.93 -5.13
C SER A 114 -9.02 -19.05 -4.16
N GLU A 115 -8.13 -19.96 -4.57
CA GLU A 115 -7.51 -20.96 -3.68
C GLU A 115 -6.74 -20.30 -2.51
N TRP A 116 -6.36 -19.03 -2.65
CA TRP A 116 -5.68 -18.24 -1.63
C TRP A 116 -6.61 -17.31 -0.85
N GLY A 117 -7.93 -17.44 -1.03
CA GLY A 117 -8.93 -16.55 -0.43
C GLY A 117 -8.80 -16.40 1.08
N PHE A 118 -8.57 -17.50 1.81
CA PHE A 118 -8.37 -17.49 3.26
C PHE A 118 -7.20 -16.58 3.69
N LYS A 119 -6.04 -16.69 3.03
CA LYS A 119 -4.87 -15.86 3.35
C LYS A 119 -5.11 -14.38 3.04
N SER A 120 -5.85 -14.10 1.97
CA SER A 120 -6.24 -12.73 1.62
C SER A 120 -7.16 -12.11 2.66
N ASN A 121 -8.18 -12.85 3.12
CA ASN A 121 -9.07 -12.40 4.20
C ASN A 121 -8.30 -12.13 5.49
N GLN A 122 -7.46 -13.07 5.93
CA GLN A 122 -6.68 -12.91 7.15
C GLN A 122 -5.78 -11.65 7.12
N LEU A 123 -5.17 -11.37 5.96
CA LEU A 123 -4.35 -10.17 5.80
C LEU A 123 -5.20 -8.89 5.82
N ILE A 124 -6.37 -8.90 5.17
CA ILE A 124 -7.29 -7.75 5.18
C ILE A 124 -7.76 -7.46 6.61
N GLU A 125 -8.18 -8.49 7.34
CA GLU A 125 -8.58 -8.39 8.75
C GLU A 125 -7.44 -7.85 9.62
N GLN A 126 -6.23 -8.37 9.46
CA GLN A 126 -5.06 -7.90 10.21
C GLN A 126 -4.73 -6.43 9.94
N ILE A 127 -4.87 -5.97 8.69
CA ILE A 127 -4.62 -4.57 8.35
C ILE A 127 -5.70 -3.64 8.91
N LEU A 128 -6.96 -4.09 8.88
CA LEU A 128 -8.11 -3.33 9.37
C LEU A 128 -8.25 -3.36 10.90
N ALA A 129 -7.59 -4.28 11.60
CA ALA A 129 -7.59 -4.33 13.05
C ALA A 129 -7.06 -3.01 13.66
N GLY A 130 -7.95 -2.21 14.24
CA GLY A 130 -7.64 -0.87 14.79
C GLY A 130 -7.70 0.27 13.75
N VAL A 131 -8.36 0.05 12.61
CA VAL A 131 -8.83 1.12 11.72
C VAL A 131 -10.32 1.29 12.00
N ASP A 132 -10.67 2.30 12.80
CA ASP A 132 -12.06 2.51 13.23
C ASP A 132 -12.94 3.09 12.11
N GLU A 133 -12.37 3.98 11.30
CA GLU A 133 -13.06 4.62 10.18
C GLU A 133 -12.12 4.91 9.01
N PHE A 134 -12.70 5.01 7.81
CA PHE A 134 -11.97 5.47 6.64
C PHE A 134 -12.01 7.00 6.58
N PRO A 135 -10.85 7.68 6.50
CA PRO A 135 -10.81 9.13 6.41
C PRO A 135 -11.42 9.61 5.09
N THR A 136 -12.15 10.72 5.15
CA THR A 136 -12.81 11.31 3.97
C THR A 136 -11.79 11.79 2.93
N TYR A 137 -10.68 12.36 3.39
CA TYR A 137 -9.59 12.87 2.57
C TYR A 137 -8.23 12.59 3.21
N LEU A 138 -7.20 12.40 2.39
CA LEU A 138 -5.80 12.35 2.83
C LEU A 138 -5.07 13.61 2.35
N ASN A 139 -4.37 14.29 3.27
CA ASN A 139 -3.47 15.38 2.89
C ASN A 139 -2.23 14.84 2.15
N LEU A 140 -1.32 15.73 1.73
CA LEU A 140 -0.13 15.33 0.98
C LEU A 140 0.82 14.40 1.76
N GLU A 141 0.94 14.58 3.07
CA GLU A 141 1.80 13.74 3.91
C GLU A 141 1.20 12.34 4.07
N ASP A 142 -0.11 12.28 4.32
CA ASP A 142 -0.87 11.04 4.44
C ASP A 142 -0.90 10.27 3.11
N GLN A 143 -1.03 10.97 1.99
CA GLN A 143 -0.85 10.40 0.65
C GLN A 143 0.52 9.74 0.50
N GLY A 144 1.58 10.36 1.02
CA GLY A 144 2.91 9.76 1.05
C GLY A 144 2.98 8.50 1.91
N MET A 145 2.42 8.55 3.11
CA MET A 145 2.36 7.39 4.01
C MET A 145 1.58 6.22 3.38
N PHE A 146 0.47 6.51 2.70
CA PHE A 146 -0.27 5.55 1.89
C PHE A 146 0.62 4.91 0.82
N MET A 147 1.32 5.72 0.02
CA MET A 147 2.18 5.20 -1.04
C MET A 147 3.35 4.36 -0.51
N LEU A 148 3.91 4.71 0.67
CA LEU A 148 4.92 3.89 1.35
C LEU A 148 4.35 2.56 1.83
N GLY A 149 3.17 2.56 2.45
CA GLY A 149 2.48 1.34 2.89
C GLY A 149 2.19 0.40 1.73
N TYR A 150 1.69 0.95 0.62
CA TYR A 150 1.48 0.22 -0.63
C TYR A 150 2.77 -0.38 -1.17
N TYR A 151 3.84 0.43 -1.29
CA TYR A 151 5.13 -0.03 -1.78
C TYR A 151 5.71 -1.17 -0.94
N HIS A 152 5.71 -1.02 0.39
CA HIS A 152 6.28 -2.01 1.31
C HIS A 152 5.50 -3.33 1.27
N GLN A 153 4.17 -3.27 1.32
CA GLN A 153 3.34 -4.47 1.29
C GLN A 153 3.49 -5.20 -0.04
N ARG A 154 3.50 -4.45 -1.16
CA ARG A 154 3.72 -5.02 -2.49
C ARG A 154 5.08 -5.69 -2.60
N LYS A 155 6.15 -5.04 -2.14
CA LYS A 155 7.51 -5.61 -2.12
C LYS A 155 7.55 -6.91 -1.32
N ALA A 156 6.90 -6.96 -0.15
CA ALA A 156 6.84 -8.16 0.68
C ALA A 156 6.17 -9.36 -0.03
N PHE A 157 5.15 -9.11 -0.86
CA PHE A 157 4.52 -10.17 -1.66
C PHE A 157 5.44 -10.74 -2.74
N PHE A 158 6.31 -9.92 -3.33
CA PHE A 158 7.27 -10.36 -4.34
C PHE A 158 8.47 -11.09 -3.74
N THR A 159 9.05 -10.59 -2.64
CA THR A 159 10.18 -11.27 -1.98
C THR A 159 9.81 -12.65 -1.46
N LYS A 160 8.56 -12.85 -1.00
CA LYS A 160 8.08 -14.17 -0.55
C LYS A 160 7.93 -15.18 -1.70
N LYS A 161 7.87 -14.74 -2.96
CA LYS A 161 7.82 -15.64 -4.13
C LYS A 161 9.20 -16.16 -4.57
N GLU A 162 10.30 -15.55 -4.15
CA GLU A 162 11.65 -15.88 -4.63
C GLU A 162 12.37 -16.99 -3.82
N VAL A 163 11.71 -17.65 -2.85
CA VAL A 163 12.29 -18.82 -2.16
C VAL A 163 11.47 -20.06 -2.54
N PRO A 164 12.00 -20.89 -3.46
CA PRO A 164 12.72 -22.09 -3.02
C PRO A 164 14.02 -22.33 -3.81
N SER A 165 15.16 -21.98 -3.21
CA SER A 165 16.45 -22.60 -3.57
C SER A 165 16.50 -23.98 -2.94
N ASN A 166 16.16 -24.99 -3.74
CA ASN A 166 16.42 -26.39 -3.41
C ASN A 166 17.94 -26.60 -3.44
N GLU A 167 18.62 -26.35 -2.32
CA GLU A 167 19.95 -26.90 -2.08
C GLU A 167 19.79 -28.42 -1.98
N LYS A 168 19.87 -29.08 -3.13
CA LYS A 168 20.20 -30.50 -3.16
C LYS A 168 21.64 -30.63 -2.66
N VAL A 169 21.74 -30.91 -1.36
CA VAL A 169 22.88 -31.64 -0.79
C VAL A 169 22.98 -32.95 -1.55
N SER A 170 24.16 -33.24 -2.12
CA SER A 170 24.69 -34.59 -2.36
C SER A 170 26.03 -34.50 -3.11
N PRO A 171 26.93 -35.48 -2.93
CA PRO A 171 27.39 -36.13 -1.71
C PRO A 171 28.84 -35.74 -1.34
#